data_AF-A0A2N0X8Y5-F1
#
_entry.id   AF-A0A2N0X8Y5-F1
#
_cell.length_a   1.000
_cell.length_b   1.000
_cell.length_c   1.000
_cell.angle_alpha   90.00
_cell.angle_beta   90.00
_cell.angle_gamma   90.00
#
_symmetry.space_group_name_H-M   'P 1'
#
loop_
_entity.id
_entity.type
_entity.pdbx_description
1 polymer ?
#
loop_
_entity_poly.entity_id
_entity_poly.type
_entity_poly.pdbx_seq_one_letter_code
_entity_poly.pdbx_strand_id
1 'polypeptide(L)'
;MPTPTPARPPRGLLAPRALGALTALGFLAACSAEGDQPLLDAAENAARERDTDNAVLTLATVYGDRWEDYAALCPEAPRDLVARALGVEEDDLPELRQDENALLRIRGSEVKAEVHPAEAFLLCSGQDAPAYRLTEATVSVKDNRELSPQNSDWWLTATGTEPLVPRSSA
;
A
#
# COMPACT_ATOMS: atom_id res chain seq x y z
N MET A 1 -44.47 -2.83 -58.76
CA MET A 1 -44.18 -3.91 -59.71
C MET A 1 -42.84 -4.52 -59.32
N PRO A 2 -42.77 -5.85 -59.07
CA PRO A 2 -41.52 -6.56 -58.76
C PRO A 2 -40.93 -7.15 -60.04
N THR A 3 -39.61 -7.06 -60.25
CA THR A 3 -38.91 -7.79 -61.32
C THR A 3 -37.38 -7.75 -61.08
N PRO A 4 -36.60 -8.69 -61.63
CA PRO A 4 -36.21 -9.93 -60.98
C PRO A 4 -34.69 -10.02 -60.71
N THR A 5 -34.31 -10.97 -59.85
CA THR A 5 -32.92 -11.40 -59.61
C THR A 5 -32.37 -12.22 -60.78
N PRO A 6 -31.12 -11.97 -61.22
CA PRO A 6 -30.22 -13.04 -61.64
C PRO A 6 -28.77 -12.77 -61.18
N ALA A 7 -27.80 -13.66 -61.15
CA ALA A 7 -27.65 -15.11 -61.18
C ALA A 7 -26.15 -15.30 -60.83
N ARG A 8 -25.82 -16.35 -60.09
CA ARG A 8 -24.46 -16.65 -59.62
C ARG A 8 -23.68 -17.42 -60.69
N PRO A 9 -22.37 -17.14 -60.88
CA PRO A 9 -21.45 -18.20 -61.32
C PRO A 9 -20.13 -18.17 -60.49
N PRO A 10 -19.12 -19.01 -60.75
CA PRO A 10 -18.79 -20.13 -59.88
C PRO A 10 -17.41 -19.99 -59.20
N ARG A 11 -17.13 -20.99 -58.36
CA ARG A 11 -15.92 -21.22 -57.57
C ARG A 11 -14.62 -21.10 -58.40
N GLY A 12 -13.71 -20.25 -57.92
CA GLY A 12 -12.28 -20.28 -58.21
C GLY A 12 -11.51 -20.77 -56.99
N LEU A 13 -10.55 -21.65 -57.24
CA LEU A 13 -9.74 -22.43 -56.30
C LEU A 13 -8.37 -21.74 -56.10
N LEU A 14 -7.74 -22.05 -54.95
CA LEU A 14 -6.30 -22.01 -54.62
C LEU A 14 -5.75 -20.83 -53.79
N ALA A 15 -5.02 -21.25 -52.74
CA ALA A 15 -4.35 -20.50 -51.68
C ALA A 15 -3.09 -19.74 -52.16
N PRO A 16 -2.51 -18.87 -51.33
CA PRO A 16 -1.39 -19.33 -50.51
C PRO A 16 -1.38 -18.80 -49.05
N ARG A 17 -0.65 -19.56 -48.23
CA ARG A 17 -0.13 -19.20 -46.90
C ARG A 17 0.52 -17.81 -46.94
N ALA A 18 0.40 -17.03 -45.85
CA ALA A 18 1.56 -16.70 -45.01
C ALA A 18 1.24 -15.72 -43.85
N LEU A 19 2.17 -15.75 -42.90
CA LEU A 19 2.48 -14.78 -41.85
C LEU A 19 1.58 -14.70 -40.60
N GLY A 20 1.98 -15.48 -39.60
CA GLY A 20 2.66 -14.88 -38.44
C GLY A 20 1.78 -14.06 -37.51
N ALA A 21 0.85 -14.71 -36.82
CA ALA A 21 0.25 -14.12 -35.63
C ALA A 21 1.27 -14.21 -34.48
N LEU A 22 1.76 -13.04 -34.07
CA LEU A 22 2.60 -12.81 -32.90
C LEU A 22 2.09 -13.64 -31.71
N THR A 23 2.80 -14.70 -31.37
CA THR A 23 2.60 -15.36 -30.08
C THR A 23 3.27 -14.45 -29.06
N ALA A 24 2.42 -13.73 -28.34
CA ALA A 24 2.81 -12.86 -27.25
C ALA A 24 3.77 -13.62 -26.31
N LEU A 25 4.98 -13.10 -26.17
CA LEU A 25 5.81 -13.32 -24.99
C LEU A 25 5.06 -12.69 -23.81
N GLY A 26 4.07 -13.42 -23.31
CA GLY A 26 3.52 -13.18 -22.00
C GLY A 26 4.65 -13.42 -21.02
N PHE A 27 5.28 -12.34 -20.58
CA PHE A 27 6.12 -12.31 -19.41
C PHE A 27 5.32 -12.95 -18.27
N LEU A 28 5.59 -14.23 -18.01
CA LEU A 28 5.42 -14.79 -16.68
C LEU A 28 6.52 -14.16 -15.83
N ALA A 29 6.36 -12.87 -15.53
CA ALA A 29 6.85 -12.35 -14.27
C ALA A 29 6.07 -13.15 -13.22
N ALA A 30 6.65 -14.28 -12.83
CA ALA A 30 6.39 -14.86 -11.54
C ALA A 30 6.75 -13.74 -10.56
N CYS A 31 5.74 -12.97 -10.15
CA CYS A 31 5.81 -12.14 -8.97
C CYS A 31 6.14 -13.12 -7.86
N SER A 32 7.42 -13.23 -7.54
CA SER A 32 7.87 -13.81 -6.29
C SER A 32 7.04 -13.17 -5.20
N ALA A 33 6.50 -14.03 -4.34
CA ALA A 33 5.82 -13.63 -3.13
C ALA A 33 6.80 -12.87 -2.25
N GLU A 34 6.86 -11.55 -2.44
CA GLU A 34 7.51 -10.56 -1.58
C GLU A 34 6.36 -9.88 -0.81
N GLY A 35 6.53 -9.73 0.50
CA GLY A 35 5.44 -9.57 1.46
C GLY A 35 4.49 -8.40 1.15
N ASP A 36 3.28 -8.47 1.70
CA ASP A 36 2.27 -7.39 1.67
C ASP A 36 2.73 -6.18 2.52
N GLN A 37 3.98 -5.72 2.39
CA GLN A 37 4.60 -4.66 3.21
C GLN A 37 5.43 -3.65 2.38
N PRO A 38 4.85 -3.03 1.34
CA PRO A 38 5.56 -2.15 0.42
C PRO A 38 6.27 -0.94 1.06
N LEU A 39 5.82 -0.42 2.21
CA LEU A 39 6.56 0.67 2.88
C LEU A 39 7.85 0.17 3.51
N LEU A 40 7.82 -1.01 4.12
CA LEU A 40 9.00 -1.64 4.67
C LEU A 40 9.99 -1.94 3.54
N ASP A 41 9.54 -2.60 2.46
CA ASP A 41 10.38 -2.91 1.30
C ASP A 41 11.00 -1.65 0.69
N ALA A 42 10.24 -0.56 0.58
CA ALA A 42 10.75 0.71 0.08
C ALA A 42 11.83 1.31 1.01
N ALA A 43 11.66 1.19 2.33
CA ALA A 43 12.63 1.66 3.30
C ALA A 43 13.94 0.85 3.24
N GLU A 44 13.84 -0.48 3.20
CA GLU A 44 15.00 -1.37 3.09
C GLU A 44 15.80 -1.09 1.81
N ASN A 45 15.10 -0.94 0.68
CA ASN A 45 15.73 -0.62 -0.60
C ASN A 45 16.42 0.75 -0.57
N ALA A 46 15.75 1.79 -0.07
CA ALA A 46 16.31 3.14 -0.03
C ALA A 46 17.52 3.26 0.92
N ALA A 47 17.48 2.60 2.08
CA ALA A 47 18.59 2.55 3.02
C ALA A 47 19.80 1.85 2.39
N ARG A 48 19.58 0.71 1.73
CA ARG A 48 20.62 -0.08 1.04
C ARG A 48 21.27 0.67 -0.12
N GLU A 49 20.48 1.37 -0.94
CA GLU A 49 21.01 2.11 -2.10
C GLU A 49 21.86 3.31 -1.71
N ARG A 50 21.57 3.93 -0.56
CA ARG A 50 22.21 5.17 -0.10
C ARG A 50 23.26 4.95 0.98
N ASP A 51 23.46 3.72 1.43
CA ASP A 51 24.35 3.36 2.54
C ASP A 51 24.08 4.23 3.78
N THR A 52 22.80 4.27 4.19
CA THR A 52 22.32 5.13 5.29
C THR A 52 21.24 4.43 6.11
N ASP A 53 21.23 4.70 7.42
CA ASP A 53 20.23 4.18 8.35
C ASP A 53 18.90 4.94 8.28
N ASN A 54 18.74 5.90 7.37
CA ASN A 54 17.53 6.73 7.29
C ASN A 54 17.00 6.84 5.86
N ALA A 55 15.88 6.18 5.59
CA ALA A 55 15.15 6.22 4.33
C ALA A 55 14.08 7.33 4.36
N VAL A 56 14.24 8.36 3.52
CA VAL A 56 13.20 9.37 3.29
C VAL A 56 12.38 8.95 2.08
N LEU A 57 11.09 8.71 2.29
CA LEU A 57 10.17 8.14 1.31
C LEU A 57 8.96 9.04 1.09
N THR A 58 8.50 9.15 -0.15
CA THR A 58 7.21 9.77 -0.47
C THR A 58 6.15 8.67 -0.58
N LEU A 59 5.08 8.75 0.21
CA LEU A 59 4.05 7.71 0.29
C LEU A 59 3.36 7.48 -1.07
N ALA A 60 3.22 8.52 -1.89
CA ALA A 60 2.69 8.39 -3.23
C ALA A 60 3.60 7.60 -4.20
N THR A 61 4.92 7.61 -3.98
CA THR A 61 5.85 6.75 -4.74
C THR A 61 5.73 5.29 -4.33
N VAL A 62 5.43 5.02 -3.05
CA VAL A 62 5.25 3.65 -2.53
C VAL A 62 3.88 3.08 -2.92
N TYR A 63 2.83 3.89 -2.85
CA TYR A 63 1.44 3.42 -2.92
C TYR A 63 0.65 3.91 -4.14
N GLY A 64 1.24 4.80 -4.94
CA GLY A 64 0.58 5.54 -6.01
C GLY A 64 -0.18 6.78 -5.52
N ASP A 65 -0.44 7.72 -6.44
CA ASP A 65 -1.07 9.03 -6.17
C ASP A 65 -2.59 8.97 -5.93
N ARG A 66 -3.18 7.76 -5.85
CA ARG A 66 -4.64 7.60 -5.75
C ARG A 66 -5.18 7.77 -4.33
N TRP A 67 -4.30 7.67 -3.33
CA TRP A 67 -4.67 7.75 -1.93
C TRP A 67 -4.70 9.20 -1.48
N GLU A 68 -5.71 9.54 -0.70
CA GLU A 68 -5.97 10.91 -0.25
C GLU A 68 -5.39 11.16 1.15
N ASP A 69 -5.35 10.11 1.97
CA ASP A 69 -4.94 10.21 3.37
C ASP A 69 -4.23 8.95 3.85
N TYR A 70 -3.42 9.11 4.90
CA TYR A 70 -2.66 8.05 5.53
C TYR A 70 -2.74 8.16 7.05
N ALA A 71 -2.90 7.04 7.72
CA ALA A 71 -2.95 7.00 9.18
C ALA A 71 -2.17 5.82 9.75
N ALA A 72 -1.48 6.04 10.87
CA ALA A 72 -0.90 4.98 11.68
C ALA A 72 -1.89 4.56 12.77
N LEU A 73 -2.11 3.26 12.91
CA LEU A 73 -3.00 2.65 13.89
C LEU A 73 -2.18 1.77 14.85
N CYS A 74 -2.29 2.05 16.15
CA CYS A 74 -1.61 1.29 17.20
C CYS A 74 -2.54 0.20 17.77
N PRO A 75 -2.00 -0.85 18.43
CA PRO A 75 -2.80 -2.00 18.89
C PRO A 75 -4.00 -1.65 19.76
N GLU A 76 -3.84 -0.64 20.62
CA GLU A 76 -4.84 -0.26 21.64
C GLU A 76 -5.81 0.83 21.14
N ALA A 77 -5.85 1.08 19.84
CA ALA A 77 -6.70 2.11 19.28
C ALA A 77 -8.19 1.77 19.38
N PRO A 78 -9.01 2.65 19.99
CA PRO A 78 -10.46 2.47 19.98
C PRO A 78 -10.98 2.64 18.55
N ARG A 79 -11.30 1.52 17.89
CA ARG A 79 -11.68 1.46 16.47
C ARG A 79 -12.86 2.37 16.14
N ASP A 80 -13.86 2.43 17.02
CA ASP A 80 -15.04 3.29 16.86
C ASP A 80 -14.68 4.79 16.78
N LEU A 81 -13.76 5.24 17.64
CA LEU A 81 -13.30 6.63 17.67
C LEU A 81 -12.40 6.94 16.47
N VAL A 82 -11.51 6.02 16.11
CA VAL A 82 -10.64 6.16 14.94
C VAL A 82 -11.47 6.20 13.65
N ALA A 83 -12.41 5.29 13.49
CA ALA A 83 -13.29 5.22 12.32
C ALA A 83 -14.07 6.53 12.14
N ARG A 84 -14.64 7.05 13.24
CA ARG A 84 -15.33 8.35 13.25
C ARG A 84 -14.40 9.50 12.88
N ALA A 85 -13.17 9.53 13.40
CA ALA A 85 -12.20 10.58 13.11
C ALA A 85 -11.70 10.56 11.65
N LEU A 86 -11.67 9.37 11.04
CA LEU A 86 -11.28 9.17 9.64
C LEU A 86 -12.46 9.28 8.67
N GLY A 87 -13.70 9.24 9.16
CA GLY A 87 -14.89 9.25 8.32
C GLY A 87 -15.09 7.95 7.54
N VAL A 88 -14.70 6.82 8.13
CA VAL A 88 -14.81 5.46 7.55
C VAL A 88 -15.67 4.58 8.45
N GLU A 89 -16.11 3.41 7.94
CA GLU A 89 -16.83 2.45 8.76
C GLU A 89 -15.87 1.70 9.70
N GLU A 90 -16.34 1.34 10.90
CA GLU A 90 -15.51 0.64 11.88
C GLU A 90 -15.02 -0.73 11.37
N ASP A 91 -15.88 -1.42 10.63
CA ASP A 91 -15.61 -2.73 10.02
C ASP A 91 -14.53 -2.69 8.94
N ASP A 92 -14.22 -1.51 8.39
CA ASP A 92 -13.14 -1.33 7.40
C ASP A 92 -11.75 -1.22 8.06
N LEU A 93 -11.69 -0.99 9.39
CA LEU A 93 -10.43 -0.95 10.14
C LEU A 93 -9.94 -2.36 10.49
N PRO A 94 -8.63 -2.63 10.43
CA PRO A 94 -8.09 -3.93 10.80
C PRO A 94 -8.23 -4.19 12.31
N GLU A 95 -8.42 -5.46 12.67
CA GLU A 95 -8.23 -5.92 14.04
C GLU A 95 -6.75 -6.17 14.29
N LEU A 96 -6.19 -5.46 15.27
CA LEU A 96 -4.76 -5.56 15.61
C LEU A 96 -4.56 -6.40 16.87
N ARG A 97 -3.55 -7.28 16.83
CA ARG A 97 -3.02 -7.92 18.04
C ARG A 97 -2.14 -6.93 18.82
N GLN A 98 -1.88 -7.22 20.08
CA GLN A 98 -1.09 -6.34 20.98
C GLN A 98 0.32 -6.03 20.46
N ASP A 99 0.89 -6.93 19.65
CA ASP A 99 2.20 -6.85 19.03
C ASP A 99 2.16 -6.32 17.59
N GLU A 100 1.04 -5.76 17.13
CA GLU A 100 0.87 -5.29 15.75
C GLU A 100 0.54 -3.80 15.68
N ASN A 101 0.96 -3.18 14.59
CA ASN A 101 0.51 -1.84 14.21
C ASN A 101 0.17 -1.85 12.71
N ALA A 102 -0.56 -0.84 12.25
CA ALA A 102 -0.94 -0.77 10.84
C ALA A 102 -0.81 0.62 10.25
N LEU A 103 -0.44 0.66 8.96
CA LEU A 103 -0.60 1.84 8.13
C LEU A 103 -1.90 1.70 7.34
N LEU A 104 -2.78 2.69 7.49
CA LEU A 104 -4.02 2.82 6.74
C LEU A 104 -3.80 3.76 5.56
N ARG A 105 -4.35 3.37 4.40
CA ARG A 105 -4.40 4.16 3.17
C ARG A 105 -5.86 4.40 2.84
N ILE A 106 -6.25 5.66 2.66
CA ILE A 106 -7.67 6.05 2.63
C ILE A 106 -7.95 6.84 1.36
N ARG A 107 -9.09 6.55 0.72
CA ARG A 107 -9.62 7.29 -0.43
C ARG A 107 -11.14 7.30 -0.36
N GLY A 108 -11.75 8.44 -0.06
CA GLY A 108 -13.17 8.47 0.29
C GLY A 108 -13.49 7.46 1.40
N SER A 109 -14.33 6.46 1.12
CA SER A 109 -14.66 5.37 2.04
C SER A 109 -13.81 4.11 1.85
N GLU A 110 -12.89 4.07 0.88
CA GLU A 110 -12.02 2.91 0.67
C GLU A 110 -10.85 2.95 1.66
N VAL A 111 -10.69 1.89 2.46
CA VAL A 111 -9.56 1.71 3.38
C VAL A 111 -8.74 0.50 2.97
N LYS A 112 -7.42 0.65 2.94
CA LYS A 112 -6.46 -0.47 2.85
C LYS A 112 -5.45 -0.40 3.97
N ALA A 113 -5.42 -1.43 4.79
CA ALA A 113 -4.42 -1.61 5.84
C ALA A 113 -3.18 -2.33 5.32
N GLU A 114 -2.04 -1.99 5.91
CA GLU A 114 -0.79 -2.74 5.86
C GLU A 114 -0.40 -3.01 7.31
N VAL A 115 -0.45 -4.28 7.72
CA VAL A 115 -0.24 -4.67 9.13
C VAL A 115 1.20 -5.14 9.29
N HIS A 116 1.85 -4.65 10.35
CA HIS A 116 3.22 -4.97 10.69
C HIS A 116 3.31 -5.49 12.13
N PRO A 117 4.07 -6.56 12.37
CA PRO A 117 4.60 -6.84 13.69
C PRO A 117 5.37 -5.62 14.19
N ALA A 118 5.11 -5.18 15.41
CA ALA A 118 5.79 -4.05 16.04
C ALA A 118 7.30 -4.28 16.12
N GLU A 119 7.73 -5.54 16.19
CA GLU A 119 9.14 -5.93 16.16
C GLU A 119 9.83 -5.83 14.79
N ALA A 120 9.07 -5.87 13.71
CA ALA A 120 9.61 -5.65 12.38
C ALA A 120 9.58 -4.16 12.02
N PHE A 121 8.44 -3.51 12.29
CA PHE A 121 8.25 -2.11 11.94
C PHE A 121 7.34 -1.41 12.95
N LEU A 122 7.86 -0.37 13.60
CA LEU A 122 7.13 0.40 14.59
C LEU A 122 6.62 1.72 13.99
N LEU A 123 5.34 1.77 13.67
CA LEU A 123 4.67 2.99 13.19
C LEU A 123 4.30 3.97 14.32
N CYS A 124 4.14 3.46 15.55
CA CYS A 124 3.62 4.21 16.70
C CYS A 124 4.67 4.60 17.75
N SER A 125 5.92 4.82 17.34
CA SER A 125 7.04 5.01 18.25
C SER A 125 6.94 6.31 19.08
N GLY A 126 6.74 6.20 20.40
CA GLY A 126 6.87 7.33 21.33
C GLY A 126 5.82 8.42 21.20
N GLN A 127 4.63 8.10 20.67
CA GLN A 127 3.55 9.06 20.47
C GLN A 127 2.43 8.89 21.52
N ASP A 128 1.80 9.99 21.96
CA ASP A 128 0.90 10.06 23.14
C ASP A 128 -0.58 9.69 22.92
N ALA A 129 -0.92 9.21 21.76
CA ALA A 129 -2.23 8.79 21.26
C ALA A 129 -2.18 7.40 20.59
N PRO A 130 -3.32 6.74 20.42
CA PRO A 130 -3.33 5.39 19.87
C PRO A 130 -3.53 5.34 18.34
N ALA A 131 -3.70 6.49 17.68
CA ALA A 131 -3.76 6.59 16.23
C ALA A 131 -3.42 8.02 15.75
N TYR A 132 -2.82 8.13 14.58
CA TYR A 132 -2.37 9.41 14.01
C TYR A 132 -2.65 9.48 12.53
N ARG A 133 -3.02 10.67 12.07
CA ARG A 133 -2.97 11.03 10.67
C ARG A 133 -1.56 11.49 10.32
N LEU A 134 -1.04 11.04 9.18
CA LEU A 134 0.19 11.58 8.61
C LEU A 134 -0.18 12.83 7.81
N THR A 135 0.27 13.99 8.24
CA THR A 135 -0.05 15.28 7.59
C THR A 135 0.94 15.64 6.49
N GLU A 136 2.08 14.96 6.44
CA GLU A 136 3.08 15.08 5.39
C GLU A 136 3.06 13.85 4.47
N ALA A 137 3.17 14.08 3.16
CA ALA A 137 3.26 13.01 2.17
C ALA A 137 4.64 12.32 2.17
N THR A 138 5.65 12.95 2.77
CA THR A 138 6.99 12.42 2.90
C THR A 138 7.21 11.98 4.33
N VAL A 139 7.73 10.77 4.51
CA VAL A 139 8.03 10.18 5.81
C VAL A 139 9.50 9.80 5.87
N SER A 140 10.04 9.77 7.09
CA SER A 140 11.39 9.28 7.35
C SER A 140 11.28 7.96 8.10
N VAL A 141 11.87 6.90 7.55
CA VAL A 141 11.91 5.56 8.16
C VAL A 141 13.35 5.27 8.53
N LYS A 142 13.60 4.95 9.79
CA LYS A 142 14.95 4.73 10.30
C LYS A 142 15.18 3.25 10.57
N ASP A 143 16.34 2.76 10.13
CA ASP A 143 16.90 1.46 10.49
C ASP A 143 17.50 1.56 11.89
N ASN A 144 17.10 0.65 12.77
CA ASN A 144 17.58 0.59 14.14
C ASN A 144 18.32 -0.72 14.46
N ARG A 145 18.59 -1.57 13.45
CA ARG A 145 19.25 -2.87 13.64
C ARG A 145 20.64 -2.75 14.27
N GLU A 146 21.34 -1.64 14.04
CA GLU A 146 22.69 -1.40 14.59
C GLU A 146 22.73 -0.56 15.89
N LEU A 147 21.65 0.14 16.25
CA LEU A 147 21.67 1.25 17.21
C LEU A 147 21.00 0.99 18.59
N SER A 148 20.77 -0.27 18.98
CA SER A 148 20.34 -0.70 20.35
C SER A 148 18.81 -0.76 20.60
N PRO A 149 18.38 -1.28 21.77
CA PRO A 149 17.53 -2.46 21.99
C PRO A 149 16.02 -2.16 21.93
N GLN A 150 15.61 -1.16 21.15
CA GLN A 150 14.18 -1.00 20.89
C GLN A 150 13.77 -2.20 20.06
N ASN A 151 12.73 -2.91 20.49
CA ASN A 151 12.36 -4.24 20.01
C ASN A 151 12.00 -4.31 18.51
N SER A 152 12.30 -3.27 17.72
CA SER A 152 11.85 -3.04 16.35
C SER A 152 13.03 -2.80 15.41
N ASP A 153 13.08 -3.52 14.29
CA ASP A 153 14.12 -3.36 13.27
C ASP A 153 14.02 -2.00 12.55
N TRP A 154 12.79 -1.59 12.23
CA TRP A 154 12.49 -0.33 11.56
C TRP A 154 11.49 0.50 12.37
N TRP A 155 11.54 1.83 12.22
CA TRP A 155 10.55 2.71 12.85
C TRP A 155 10.28 3.96 12.03
N LEU A 156 9.00 4.37 12.03
CA LEU A 156 8.54 5.56 11.34
C LEU A 156 8.82 6.79 12.21
N THR A 157 9.65 7.68 11.70
CA THR A 157 9.91 9.02 12.23
C THR A 157 9.19 10.04 11.36
N ALA A 158 7.88 10.17 11.53
CA ALA A 158 7.10 11.17 10.83
C ALA A 158 7.20 12.52 11.58
N THR A 159 7.87 13.49 10.98
CA THR A 159 7.63 14.90 11.27
C THR A 159 6.35 15.28 10.56
N GLY A 160 5.28 15.63 11.27
CA GLY A 160 3.96 15.86 10.66
C GLY A 160 2.97 14.72 10.92
N THR A 161 2.68 14.50 12.20
CA THR A 161 1.58 13.65 12.64
C THR A 161 0.55 14.48 13.40
N GLU A 162 -0.73 14.15 13.22
CA GLU A 162 -1.83 14.72 14.00
C GLU A 162 -2.57 13.59 14.74
N PRO A 163 -2.71 13.65 16.07
CA PRO A 163 -3.48 12.67 16.82
C PRO A 163 -4.94 12.60 16.34
N LEU A 164 -5.42 11.40 16.00
CA LEU A 164 -6.82 11.19 15.60
C LEU A 164 -7.75 11.10 16.81
N VAL A 165 -7.23 10.56 17.91
CA VAL A 165 -7.97 10.35 19.15
C VAL A 165 -7.11 10.86 20.30
N PRO A 166 -7.58 11.81 21.12
CA PRO A 166 -6.84 12.23 22.31
C PRO A 166 -6.72 11.05 23.27
N ARG A 167 -5.58 10.95 23.97
CA ARG A 167 -5.43 9.97 25.06
C ARG A 167 -6.53 10.25 26.09
N SER A 168 -7.40 9.29 26.34
CA SER A 168 -8.29 9.37 27.50
C SER A 168 -7.40 9.54 28.73
N SER A 169 -7.51 10.70 29.38
CA SER A 169 -6.85 10.95 30.65
C SER A 169 -7.48 10.02 31.68
N ALA A 170 -6.82 8.89 31.95
CA ALA A 170 -7.22 7.96 33.00
C ALA A 170 -6.97 8.57 34.38
#